data_AF-A0A3R8R8J6-F1
#
_entry.id   AF-A0A3R8R8J6-F1
#
_cell.length_a   1.000
_cell.length_b   1.000
_cell.length_c   1.000
_cell.angle_alpha   90.00
_cell.angle_beta   90.00
_cell.angle_gamma   90.00
#
_symmetry.space_group_name_H-M   'P 1'
#
loop_
_entity.id
_entity.type
_entity.pdbx_description
1 polymer ?
#
loop_
_entity_poly.entity_id
_entity_poly.type
_entity_poly.pdbx_seq_one_letter_code
_entity_poly.pdbx_strand_id
1 'polypeptide(L)'
;MDNAVWHKSQTLNIPENIEFTFIPPYTPEMNPIEQVWAEIRKRGFKNKIFRSLNEVIDKLQEVIQNLSPSQLRSIVRRDWSLAIFDFS
;
A
#
# COMPACT_ATOMS: atom_id res chain seq x y z
N MET A 1 8.33 -3.42 -3.21
CA MET A 1 8.71 -2.41 -2.19
C MET A 1 9.39 -1.26 -2.90
N ASP A 2 9.23 -0.02 -2.43
CA ASP A 2 9.96 1.11 -3.01
C ASP A 2 11.44 1.12 -2.58
N ASN A 3 12.21 2.06 -3.11
CA ASN A 3 13.65 2.13 -2.92
C ASN A 3 14.09 2.93 -1.68
N ALA A 4 13.21 3.20 -0.70
CA ALA A 4 13.60 3.90 0.52
C ALA A 4 14.73 3.17 1.27
N VAL A 5 15.65 3.93 1.88
CA VAL A 5 16.87 3.39 2.51
C VAL A 5 16.54 2.33 3.57
N TRP A 6 15.46 2.50 4.32
CA TRP A 6 15.05 1.54 5.35
C TRP A 6 14.55 0.21 4.79
N HIS A 7 14.03 0.18 3.55
CA HIS A 7 13.62 -1.05 2.87
C HIS A 7 14.79 -1.87 2.33
N LYS A 8 15.99 -1.27 2.26
CA LYS A 8 17.24 -1.93 1.82
C LYS A 8 18.18 -2.25 2.98
N SER A 9 17.73 -2.05 4.22
CA SER A 9 18.58 -2.36 5.37
C SER A 9 18.87 -3.85 5.44
N GLN A 10 20.14 -4.21 5.54
CA GLN A 10 20.60 -5.59 5.71
C GLN A 10 20.37 -6.11 7.15
N THR A 11 19.89 -5.26 8.04
CA THR A 11 19.61 -5.62 9.44
C THR A 11 18.26 -6.33 9.63
N LEU A 12 17.45 -6.45 8.57
CA LEU A 12 16.15 -7.10 8.65
C LEU A 12 16.32 -8.61 8.49
N ASN A 13 15.89 -9.38 9.50
CA ASN A 13 15.85 -10.83 9.39
C ASN A 13 14.64 -11.25 8.55
N ILE A 14 14.88 -11.78 7.35
CA ILE A 14 13.84 -12.16 6.39
C ILE A 14 13.51 -13.65 6.59
N PRO A 15 12.24 -14.02 6.86
CA PRO A 15 11.83 -15.41 6.89
C PRO A 15 12.06 -16.11 5.54
N GLU A 16 12.36 -17.41 5.56
CA GLU A 16 12.66 -18.19 4.33
C GLU A 16 11.51 -18.19 3.29
N ASN A 17 10.29 -17.89 3.71
CA ASN A 17 9.09 -17.91 2.87
C ASN A 17 8.71 -16.53 2.30
N ILE A 18 9.56 -15.51 2.43
CA ILE A 18 9.29 -14.14 1.98
C ILE A 18 10.45 -13.66 1.10
N GLU A 19 10.12 -13.18 -0.10
CA GLU A 19 11.05 -12.52 -0.99
C GLU A 19 10.67 -11.04 -1.17
N PHE A 20 11.68 -10.17 -1.30
CA PHE A 20 11.47 -8.76 -1.61
C PHE A 20 11.69 -8.47 -3.08
N THR A 21 10.62 -8.08 -3.77
CA THR A 21 10.69 -7.48 -5.10
C THR A 21 10.71 -5.96 -4.98
N PHE A 22 11.71 -5.31 -5.58
CA PHE A 22 11.82 -3.85 -5.62
C PHE A 22 11.29 -3.33 -6.95
N ILE A 23 10.49 -2.27 -6.88
CA ILE A 23 10.05 -1.55 -8.09
C ILE A 23 11.20 -0.65 -8.61
N PRO A 24 11.18 -0.25 -9.88
CA PRO A 24 12.14 0.72 -10.40
C PRO A 24 12.16 2.04 -9.59
N PRO A 25 13.27 2.78 -9.59
CA PRO A 25 13.33 4.09 -8.95
C PRO A 25 12.31 5.06 -9.55
N TYR A 26 11.72 5.92 -8.70
CA TYR A 26 10.81 7.00 -9.10
C TYR A 26 9.52 6.58 -9.82
N THR A 27 9.04 5.35 -9.61
CA THR A 27 7.77 4.85 -10.19
C THR A 27 6.70 4.63 -9.11
N PRO A 28 6.15 5.69 -8.47
CA PRO A 28 5.12 5.56 -7.43
C PRO A 28 3.83 4.89 -7.94
N GLU A 29 3.50 5.04 -9.22
CA GLU A 29 2.38 4.37 -9.88
C GLU A 29 2.50 2.84 -9.84
N MET A 30 3.74 2.34 -9.76
CA MET A 30 4.03 0.91 -9.64
C MET A 30 3.89 0.38 -8.22
N ASN A 31 3.74 1.24 -7.21
CA ASN A 31 3.56 0.83 -5.82
C ASN A 31 2.05 0.70 -5.50
N PRO A 32 1.50 -0.52 -5.35
CA PRO A 32 0.06 -0.70 -5.17
C PRO A 32 -0.51 0.01 -3.93
N ILE A 33 0.32 0.22 -2.90
CA ILE A 33 -0.11 0.89 -1.67
C ILE A 33 -0.49 2.36 -1.93
N GLU A 34 0.11 3.03 -2.90
CA GLU A 34 -0.22 4.42 -3.25
C GLU A 34 -1.66 4.54 -3.77
N GLN A 35 -2.12 3.52 -4.48
CA GLN A 35 -3.49 3.45 -5.01
C GLN A 35 -4.50 3.23 -3.88
N VAL A 36 -4.15 2.36 -2.92
CA VAL A 36 -4.94 2.16 -1.70
C VAL A 36 -5.01 3.44 -0.90
N TRP A 37 -3.90 4.17 -0.73
CA TRP A 37 -3.87 5.46 -0.05
C TRP A 37 -4.75 6.52 -0.73
N ALA A 38 -4.76 6.56 -2.06
CA ALA A 38 -5.64 7.46 -2.80
C ALA A 38 -7.13 7.17 -2.49
N GLU A 39 -7.51 5.91 -2.37
CA GLU A 39 -8.88 5.51 -2.02
C GLU A 39 -9.22 5.79 -0.57
N ILE A 40 -8.31 5.53 0.37
CA ILE A 40 -8.49 5.88 1.78
C ILE A 40 -8.73 7.39 1.92
N ARG A 41 -7.92 8.21 1.24
CA ARG A 41 -8.07 9.68 1.26
C ARG A 41 -9.44 10.12 0.75
N LYS A 42 -9.91 9.54 -0.37
CA LYS A 42 -11.22 9.86 -0.94
C LYS A 42 -12.38 9.49 -0.01
N ARG A 43 -12.32 8.33 0.65
CA ARG A 43 -13.43 7.77 1.44
C ARG A 43 -13.51 8.35 2.85
N GLY A 44 -12.36 8.54 3.50
CA GLY A 44 -12.30 8.82 4.93
C GLY A 44 -11.91 10.25 5.32
N PHE A 45 -11.10 10.90 4.49
CA PHE A 45 -10.28 12.04 4.90
C PHE A 45 -10.53 13.32 4.09
N LYS A 46 -11.30 13.24 3.00
CA LYS A 46 -11.62 14.41 2.17
C LYS A 46 -12.38 15.45 3.00
N ASN A 47 -11.82 16.66 3.07
CA ASN A 47 -12.38 17.82 3.77
C ASN A 47 -12.71 17.58 5.25
N LYS A 48 -11.95 16.71 5.93
CA LYS A 48 -12.08 16.48 7.37
C LYS A 48 -10.92 17.09 8.14
N ILE A 49 -11.24 17.69 9.28
CA ILE A 49 -10.28 18.14 10.28
C ILE A 49 -10.44 17.23 11.49
N PHE A 50 -9.32 16.73 12.00
CA PHE A 50 -9.27 15.86 13.18
C PHE A 50 -8.64 16.64 14.33
N ARG A 51 -9.18 16.48 15.54
CA ARG A 51 -8.72 17.20 16.73
C ARG A 51 -7.58 16.49 17.45
N SER A 52 -7.37 15.21 17.17
CA SER A 52 -6.31 14.41 17.78
C SER A 52 -5.80 13.34 16.82
N LEU A 53 -4.62 12.80 17.12
CA LEU A 53 -4.07 11.65 16.40
C LEU A 53 -4.96 10.41 16.54
N ASN A 54 -5.59 10.21 17.70
CA ASN A 54 -6.48 9.06 17.91
C ASN A 54 -7.67 9.11 16.95
N GLU A 55 -8.27 10.28 16.73
CA GLU A 55 -9.35 10.43 15.75
C GLU A 55 -8.91 10.09 14.31
N VAL A 56 -7.65 10.38 13.96
CA VAL A 56 -7.07 10.01 12.65
C VAL A 56 -6.93 8.49 12.55
N ILE A 57 -6.41 7.84 13.59
CA ILE A 57 -6.22 6.39 13.64
C ILE A 57 -7.57 5.67 13.59
N ASP A 58 -8.54 6.10 14.40
CA ASP A 58 -9.89 5.53 14.42
C ASP A 58 -10.54 5.64 13.05
N LYS A 59 -10.43 6.81 12.40
CA LYS A 59 -10.97 6.99 11.05
C LYS A 59 -10.27 6.13 10.01
N LEU A 60 -8.94 5.98 10.12
CA LEU A 60 -8.18 5.12 9.23
C LEU A 60 -8.63 3.66 9.36
N GLN A 61 -8.78 3.17 10.60
CA GLN A 61 -9.24 1.82 10.89
C GLN A 61 -10.65 1.58 10.32
N GLU A 62 -11.58 2.50 10.56
CA GLU A 62 -12.94 2.42 10.03
C GLU A 62 -12.94 2.31 8.50
N VAL A 63 -12.13 3.11 7.80
CA VAL A 63 -12.07 3.10 6.34
C VAL A 63 -11.49 1.78 5.82
N ILE A 64 -10.43 1.27 6.45
CA ILE A 64 -9.79 0.02 6.07
C ILE A 64 -10.72 -1.17 6.30
N GLN A 65 -11.41 -1.23 7.44
CA GLN A 65 -12.36 -2.31 7.75
C GLN A 65 -13.55 -2.36 6.78
N ASN A 66 -13.92 -1.22 6.19
CA ASN A 66 -14.96 -1.12 5.19
C ASN A 66 -14.48 -1.38 3.74
N LEU A 67 -13.19 -1.67 3.53
CA LEU A 67 -12.67 -2.08 2.23
C LEU A 67 -12.75 -3.60 2.10
N SER A 68 -13.67 -4.09 1.26
CA SER A 68 -13.77 -5.52 1.02
C SER A 68 -12.57 -6.04 0.22
N PRO A 69 -12.21 -7.33 0.33
CA PRO A 69 -11.14 -7.92 -0.46
C PRO A 69 -11.36 -7.79 -1.98
N SER A 70 -12.60 -7.80 -2.46
CA SER A 70 -12.90 -7.60 -3.89
C SER A 70 -12.65 -6.15 -4.32
N GLN A 71 -12.99 -5.17 -3.47
CA GLN A 71 -12.69 -3.77 -3.72
C GLN A 71 -11.18 -3.52 -3.69
N LEU A 72 -10.45 -4.05 -2.70
CA LEU A 72 -8.99 -3.95 -2.63
C LEU A 72 -8.34 -4.52 -3.88
N ARG A 73 -8.73 -5.72 -4.31
CA ARG A 73 -8.26 -6.33 -5.56
C ARG A 73 -8.54 -5.43 -6.76
N SER A 74 -9.74 -4.88 -6.89
CA SER A 74 -10.08 -3.97 -7.98
C SER A 74 -9.25 -2.68 -7.97
N ILE A 75 -8.88 -2.19 -6.79
CA ILE A 75 -8.08 -0.96 -6.64
C ILE A 75 -6.66 -1.21 -7.12
N VAL A 76 -6.04 -2.31 -6.69
CA VAL A 76 -4.60 -2.60 -6.93
C VAL A 76 -4.31 -3.33 -8.24
N ARG A 77 -5.30 -4.01 -8.84
CA ARG A 77 -5.08 -4.80 -10.06
C ARG A 77 -4.67 -3.91 -11.23
N ARG A 78 -3.52 -4.22 -11.85
CA ARG A 78 -3.02 -3.57 -13.07
C ARG A 78 -2.45 -4.61 -14.01
N ASP A 79 -2.55 -4.37 -15.31
CA ASP A 79 -2.10 -5.34 -16.32
C ASP A 79 -0.58 -5.59 -16.23
N TRP A 80 0.20 -4.54 -15.98
CA TRP A 80 1.65 -4.65 -15.80
C TRP A 80 2.07 -5.36 -14.51
N SER A 81 1.21 -5.45 -13.49
CA SER A 81 1.55 -6.14 -12.24
C SER A 81 1.63 -7.65 -12.44
N LEU A 82 0.85 -8.19 -13.37
CA LEU A 82 0.90 -9.61 -13.74
C LEU A 82 2.24 -9.95 -14.40
N ALA A 83 2.76 -9.06 -15.27
CA ALA A 83 4.04 -9.25 -15.94
C ALA A 83 5.28 -9.21 -15.01
N ILE A 84 5.16 -8.62 -13.82
CA ILE A 84 6.26 -8.50 -12.84
C ILE A 84 6.25 -9.67 -11.84
N PHE A 85 5.07 -10.21 -11.55
CA PHE A 85 4.86 -11.29 -10.57
C PHE A 85 4.46 -12.62 -11.22
N ASP A 86 4.60 -12.76 -12.54
CA ASP A 86 4.61 -14.06 -13.22
C ASP A 86 5.89 -14.80 -12.79
N PHE A 87 5.80 -15.44 -11.63
CA PHE A 87 6.71 -16.51 -11.25
C PHE A 87 6.47 -17.66 -12.23
N SER A 88 7.52 -18.05 -12.94
CA SER A 88 7.54 -19.24 -13.80
C SER A 88 7.25 -20.50 -13.01
#